data_AF-A0A6S7CLV3-F1
#
_entry.id   AF-A0A6S7CLV3-F1
#
_cell.length_a   1.000
_cell.length_b   1.000
_cell.length_c   1.000
_cell.angle_alpha   90.00
_cell.angle_beta   90.00
_cell.angle_gamma   90.00
#
_symmetry.space_group_name_H-M   'P 1'
#
loop_
_entity.id
_entity.type
_entity.pdbx_description
1 polymer ?
#
loop_
_entity_poly.entity_id
_entity_poly.type
_entity_poly.pdbx_seq_one_letter_code
_entity_poly.pdbx_strand_id
1 'polypeptide(L)' 'MTQETIDQYVRSALALAGYALREPAVAEVAQQFSRIHDIASSFIDEPLAIELESASVFRP' A
#
# COMPACT_ATOMS: atom_id res chain seq x y z
N MET A 1 5.41 -9.74 3.41
CA MET A 1 5.25 -9.08 4.73
C MET A 1 4.34 -9.94 5.61
N THR A 2 4.51 -9.93 6.94
CA THR A 2 3.56 -10.64 7.82
C THR A 2 2.28 -9.81 8.02
N GLN A 3 1.17 -10.45 8.39
CA GLN A 3 -0.09 -9.74 8.68
C GLN A 3 0.09 -8.69 9.78
N GLU A 4 0.86 -9.01 10.83
CA GLU A 4 1.20 -8.07 11.91
C GLU A 4 1.91 -6.81 11.39
N THR A 5 2.81 -6.97 10.41
CA THR A 5 3.53 -5.84 9.81
C THR A 5 2.58 -4.96 9.00
N ILE A 6 1.63 -5.57 8.28
CA ILE A 6 0.60 -4.86 7.51
C ILE A 6 -0.32 -4.08 8.45
N ASP A 7 -0.80 -4.71 9.53
CA ASP A 7 -1.68 -4.07 10.51
C ASP A 7 -1.00 -2.87 11.17
N GLN A 8 0.26 -3.01 11.59
CA GLN A 8 1.04 -1.93 12.17
C GLN A 8 1.29 -0.79 11.17
N TYR A 9 1.62 -1.15 9.92
CA TYR A 9 1.81 -0.18 8.85
C TYR A 9 0.54 0.63 8.60
N VAL A 10 -0.61 -0.02 8.45
CA VAL A 10 -1.89 0.64 8.18
C VAL A 10 -2.29 1.57 9.31
N ARG A 11 -2.20 1.12 10.58
CA ARG A 11 -2.47 1.98 11.74
C ARG A 11 -1.59 3.23 11.75
N SER A 12 -0.29 3.04 11.55
CA SER A 12 0.69 4.14 11.58
C SER A 12 0.46 5.13 10.44
N ALA A 13 0.24 4.63 9.22
CA ALA A 13 0.01 5.45 8.03
C ALA A 13 -1.29 6.25 8.12
N LEU A 14 -2.38 5.63 8.59
CA LEU A 14 -3.65 6.32 8.78
C LEU A 14 -3.54 7.44 9.83
N ALA A 15 -2.86 7.19 10.95
CA ALA A 15 -2.61 8.21 11.95
C ALA A 15 -1.76 9.38 11.40
N LEU A 16 -0.70 9.07 10.65
CA LEU A 16 0.15 10.08 9.98
C LEU A 16 -0.61 10.92 8.96
N ALA A 17 -1.56 10.31 8.24
CA ALA A 17 -2.43 11.00 7.28
C ALA A 17 -3.60 11.76 7.95
N GLY A 18 -3.72 11.70 9.28
CA GLY A 18 -4.77 12.39 10.04
C GLY A 18 -6.14 11.70 10.04
N TYR A 19 -6.20 10.42 9.65
CA TYR A 19 -7.44 9.64 9.68
C TYR A 19 -7.70 9.05 11.07
N ALA A 20 -8.87 9.34 11.62
CA ALA A 20 -9.37 8.74 12.86
C ALA A 20 -10.43 7.67 12.57
N LEU A 21 -10.00 6.50 12.09
CA LEU A 21 -10.89 5.38 11.80
C LEU A 21 -11.12 4.52 13.06
N ARG A 22 -12.30 3.90 13.14
CA ARG A 22 -12.59 2.88 14.16
C ARG A 22 -11.86 1.58 13.82
N GLU A 23 -11.48 0.79 14.82
CA GLU A 23 -10.75 -0.48 14.64
C GLU A 23 -11.35 -1.43 13.58
N PRO A 24 -12.68 -1.61 13.46
CA PRO A 24 -13.23 -2.45 12.38
C PRO A 24 -12.90 -1.93 10.98
N ALA A 25 -12.93 -0.61 10.79
CA ALA A 25 -12.59 0.00 9.50
C ALA A 25 -11.07 -0.08 9.22
N VAL A 26 -10.24 0.03 10.26
CA VAL A 26 -8.79 -0.20 10.13
C VAL A 26 -8.50 -1.63 9.68
N ALA A 27 -9.20 -2.63 10.23
CA ALA A 27 -9.06 -4.02 9.85
C ALA A 27 -9.47 -4.28 8.38
N GLU A 28 -10.54 -3.63 7.91
CA GLU A 28 -10.94 -3.68 6.50
C GLU A 28 -9.87 -3.11 5.57
N VAL A 29 -9.26 -1.98 5.95
CA VAL A 29 -8.14 -1.37 5.20
C VAL A 29 -6.93 -2.31 5.20
N ALA A 30 -6.57 -2.90 6.35
CA ALA A 30 -5.47 -3.85 6.44
C ALA A 30 -5.68 -5.08 5.52
N GLN A 31 -6.91 -5.58 5.42
CA GLN A 31 -7.24 -6.65 4.48
C GLN A 31 -7.02 -6.23 3.02
N GLN A 32 -7.35 -4.99 2.65
CA GLN A 32 -7.06 -4.51 1.28
C GLN A 32 -5.55 -4.35 1.05
N PHE A 33 -4.79 -3.92 2.05
CA PHE A 33 -3.33 -3.83 1.95
C PHE A 33 -2.66 -5.19 1.77
N SER A 34 -3.20 -6.27 2.34
CA SER A 34 -2.73 -7.63 2.05
C SER A 34 -2.86 -7.95 0.56
N ARG A 35 -4.02 -7.65 -0.06
CA ARG A 35 -4.24 -7.88 -1.49
C ARG A 35 -3.31 -7.04 -2.35
N ILE A 36 -3.11 -5.77 -1.98
CA ILE A 36 -2.17 -4.87 -2.66
C ILE A 36 -0.75 -5.41 -2.55
N HIS A 37 -0.35 -5.94 -1.38
CA HIS A 37 0.95 -6.55 -1.19
C HIS A 37 1.15 -7.78 -2.09
N ASP A 38 0.14 -8.64 -2.22
CA ASP A 38 0.20 -9.82 -3.10
C ASP A 38 0.36 -9.40 -4.57
N ILE A 39 -0.40 -8.39 -5.01
CA ILE A 39 -0.28 -7.82 -6.36
C ILE A 39 1.12 -7.22 -6.57
N ALA A 40 1.59 -6.38 -5.64
CA ALA A 40 2.90 -5.75 -5.74
C ALA A 40 4.03 -6.79 -5.80
N SER A 41 3.91 -7.86 -5.01
CA SER A 41 4.88 -8.94 -4.98
C SER A 41 4.98 -9.70 -6.30
N SER A 42 3.98 -9.61 -7.20
CA SER A 42 4.04 -10.26 -8.50
C SER A 42 5.01 -9.59 -9.47
N PHE A 43 5.36 -8.31 -9.25
CA PHE A 43 6.17 -7.52 -10.19
C PHE A 43 7.31 -6.72 -9.53
N ILE A 44 7.43 -6.72 -8.19
CA ILE A 44 8.43 -5.88 -7.49
C ILE A 44 9.88 -6.24 -7.84
N ASP A 45 10.13 -7.50 -8.18
CA ASP A 45 11.46 -7.99 -8.56
C ASP A 45 11.71 -7.93 -10.07
N GLU A 46 10.74 -7.43 -10.85
CA GLU A 46 10.94 -7.24 -12.28
C GLU A 46 11.97 -6.13 -12.53
N PRO A 47 12.98 -6.37 -13.38
CA PRO A 47 14.00 -5.37 -13.66
C PRO A 47 13.38 -4.18 -14.41
N LEU A 48 13.35 -3.02 -13.75
CA LEU A 48 13.01 -1.76 -14.40
C LEU A 48 14.18 -1.34 -15.28
N ALA A 49 13.95 -1.23 -16.59
CA ALA A 49 14.93 -0.63 -17.49
C ALA A 49 15.15 0.85 -17.09
N ILE A 50 16.40 1.28 -17.05
CA ILE A 50 16.81 2.63 -16.59
C ILE A 50 16.16 3.73 -17.45
N GLU A 51 15.76 3.39 -18.69
CA GLU A 51 15.10 4.29 -19.64
C GLU A 51 13.57 4.40 -19.43
N LEU A 52 12.99 3.69 -18.46
CA LEU A 52 11.55 3.79 -18.15
C LEU A 52 11.26 5.12 -17.46
N GLU A 53 10.74 6.07 -18.24
CA GLU A 53 10.12 7.27 -17.68
C GLU A 53 8.82 6.90 -16.96
N SER A 54 8.47 7.70 -15.94
CA SER A 54 7.15 7.58 -15.33
C SER A 54 6.08 7.80 -16.39
N ALA A 55 5.09 6.90 -16.46
CA ALA A 55 3.96 7.09 -17.34
C ALA A 55 3.35 8.48 -17.10
N SER A 56 3.01 9.19 -18.18
CA SER A 56 2.47 10.53 -18.09
C SER A 56 1.16 10.52 -17.30
N VAL A 57 1.17 11.08 -16.09
CA VAL A 57 -0.04 11.31 -15.31
C VAL A 57 -0.60 12.67 -15.72
N PHE A 58 -1.69 12.67 -16.48
CA PHE A 58 -2.40 13.91 -16.81
C PHE A 58 -2.83 14.61 -15.52
N ARG A 59 -2.46 15.89 -15.36
CA ARG A 59 -2.91 16.77 -14.27
C ARG A 59 -3.60 17.98 -14.91
N PRO A 60 -4.92 18.18 -14.70
CA PRO A 60 -5.64 19.37 -15.17
C PRO A 60 -5.26 20.64 -14.41
#